data_AF-A0A3L7WMY2-F1
#
_entry.id   AF-A0A3L7WMY2-F1
#
_cell.length_a   1.000
_cell.length_b   1.000
_cell.length_c   1.000
_cell.angle_alpha   90.00
_cell.angle_beta   90.00
_cell.angle_gamma   90.00
#
_symmetry.space_group_name_H-M   'P 1'
#
loop_
_entity.id
_entity.type
_entity.pdbx_description
1 polymer ?
#
loop_
_entity_poly.entity_id
_entity_poly.type
_entity_poly.pdbx_seq_one_letter_code
_entity_poly.pdbx_strand_id
1 'polypeptide(L)' 'MYGVLSIVIQAVEIVFLVQFIMQLVDPTGNHRVLRAIAPLTQPVLTPLRAALPRSQFDYSPLIVVLVFNILRWVLGI' A
#
# COMPACT_ATOMS: atom_id res chain seq x y z
N MET A 1 -24.44 7.14 -2.87
CA MET A 1 -24.15 6.16 -3.94
C MET A 1 -22.68 5.70 -3.99
N TYR A 2 -21.74 6.30 -3.25
CA TYR A 2 -20.30 5.94 -3.31
C TYR A 2 -19.80 4.96 -2.23
N GLY A 3 -20.68 4.48 -1.34
CA GLY A 3 -20.28 3.73 -0.15
C GLY A 3 -19.48 2.45 -0.44
N VAL A 4 -19.90 1.64 -1.41
CA VAL A 4 -19.22 0.38 -1.73
C VAL A 4 -17.82 0.62 -2.29
N LEU A 5 -17.67 1.59 -3.20
CA LEU A 5 -16.36 1.94 -3.77
C LEU A 5 -15.41 2.47 -2.70
N SER A 6 -15.90 3.34 -1.82
CA SER A 6 -15.11 3.89 -0.71
C SER A 6 -14.62 2.79 0.23
N ILE A 7 -15.49 1.82 0.56
CA ILE A 7 -15.14 0.65 1.38
C ILE A 7 -14.07 -0.21 0.72
N VAL A 8 -14.18 -0.47 -0.58
CA VAL A 8 -13.19 -1.27 -1.31
C VAL A 8 -11.82 -0.56 -1.31
N ILE A 9 -11.79 0.74 -1.58
CA ILE A 9 -10.53 1.52 -1.56
C ILE A 9 -9.93 1.51 -0.14
N GLN A 10 -10.74 1.70 0.90
CA GLN A 10 -10.27 1.62 2.29
C GLN A 10 -9.71 0.24 2.63
N ALA A 11 -10.37 -0.85 2.20
CA ALA A 11 -9.87 -2.20 2.40
C ALA A 11 -8.51 -2.41 1.72
N VAL A 12 -8.34 -1.89 0.50
CA VAL A 12 -7.07 -1.93 -0.23
C VAL A 12 -5.98 -1.14 0.49
N GLU A 13 -6.28 0.07 0.97
CA GLU A 13 -5.33 0.87 1.77
C GLU A 13 -4.87 0.15 3.04
N ILE A 14 -5.78 -0.55 3.73
CA ILE A 14 -5.44 -1.36 4.91
C ILE A 14 -4.40 -2.42 4.55
N VAL A 15 -4.50 -3.06 3.37
CA VAL A 15 -3.49 -4.04 2.93
C VAL A 15 -2.11 -3.39 2.77
N PHE A 16 -2.04 -2.19 2.19
CA PHE A 16 -0.78 -1.44 2.07
C PHE A 16 -0.24 -0.98 3.43
N LEU A 17 -1.10 -0.56 4.36
CA LEU A 17 -0.71 -0.21 5.73
C LEU A 17 -0.19 -1.43 6.50
N VAL A 18 -0.89 -2.56 6.43
CA VAL A 18 -0.45 -3.82 7.04
C VAL A 18 0.90 -4.23 6.47
N GLN A 19 1.10 -4.11 5.15
CA GLN A 19 2.39 -4.37 4.55
C GLN A 19 3.49 -3.47 5.11
N PHE A 20 3.26 -2.16 5.18
CA PHE A 20 4.23 -1.22 5.71
C PHE A 20 4.59 -1.54 7.17
N ILE A 21 3.59 -1.78 8.03
CA ILE A 21 3.80 -2.15 9.42
C ILE A 21 4.59 -3.45 9.52
N MET A 22 4.25 -4.47 8.73
CA MET A 22 4.95 -5.75 8.75
C MET A 22 6.40 -5.62 8.24
N GLN A 23 6.68 -4.71 7.30
CA GLN A 23 8.05 -4.40 6.87
C GLN A 23 8.87 -3.72 7.97
N LEU A 24 8.24 -2.93 8.84
CA LEU A 24 8.90 -2.36 10.02
C LEU A 24 9.21 -3.42 11.08
N VAL A 25 8.34 -4.42 11.24
CA VAL A 25 8.52 -5.53 12.20
C VAL A 25 9.61 -6.49 11.72
N ASP A 26 9.57 -6.90 10.45
CA ASP A 26 10.56 -7.76 9.82
C ASP A 26 10.97 -7.20 8.45
N PRO A 27 12.06 -6.43 8.39
CA PRO A 27 12.58 -5.88 7.15
C PRO A 27 13.06 -6.94 6.15
N THR A 28 13.29 -8.18 6.60
CA THR A 28 13.77 -9.27 5.72
C THR A 28 12.67 -9.83 4.82
N GLY A 29 11.40 -9.52 5.09
CA GLY A 29 10.27 -9.96 4.28
C GLY A 29 9.92 -11.45 4.44
N ASN A 30 10.41 -12.11 5.49
CA ASN A 30 10.20 -13.55 5.68
C ASN A 30 8.88 -13.89 6.40
N HIS A 31 8.07 -12.90 6.74
CA HIS A 31 6.75 -13.10 7.31
C HIS A 31 5.75 -13.72 6.31
N ARG A 32 4.95 -14.69 6.79
CA ARG A 32 3.89 -15.35 6.01
C ARG A 32 2.84 -14.35 5.52
N VAL A 33 2.51 -13.35 6.35
CA VAL A 33 1.53 -12.30 6.00
C VAL A 33 2.04 -11.46 4.83
N LEU A 34 3.31 -11.02 4.86
CA LEU A 34 3.93 -10.28 3.76
C LEU A 34 3.91 -11.09 2.46
N ARG A 35 4.24 -12.38 2.51
CA ARG A 35 4.15 -13.26 1.32
C ARG A 35 2.73 -13.42 0.78
N ALA A 36 1.73 -13.43 1.65
CA ALA A 36 0.33 -13.58 1.23
C ALA A 36 -0.20 -12.32 0.53
N ILE A 37 0.18 -11.13 0.99
CA ILE A 37 -0.32 -9.86 0.45
C ILE A 37 0.55 -9.27 -0.66
N ALA A 38 1.84 -9.65 -0.74
CA ALA A 38 2.76 -9.13 -1.74
C ALA A 38 2.27 -9.26 -3.19
N PRO A 39 1.63 -10.36 -3.63
CA PRO A 39 1.11 -10.45 -5.00
C PRO A 39 0.04 -9.39 -5.33
N LEU A 40 -0.72 -8.93 -4.33
CA LEU A 40 -1.76 -7.93 -4.50
C LEU A 40 -1.17 -6.51 -4.62
N THR A 41 -0.08 -6.26 -3.90
CA THR A 41 0.49 -4.91 -3.79
C THR A 41 1.62 -4.67 -4.78
N GLN A 42 2.38 -5.71 -5.17
CA GLN A 42 3.52 -5.60 -6.08
C GLN A 42 3.21 -4.95 -7.43
N PRO A 43 2.06 -5.17 -8.10
CA PRO A 43 1.75 -4.49 -9.36
C PRO A 43 1.77 -2.97 -9.24
N VAL A 44 1.39 -2.44 -8.07
CA VAL A 44 1.38 -1.00 -7.78
C VAL A 44 2.73 -0.54 -7.22
N LEU A 45 3.34 -1.34 -6.33
CA LEU A 45 4.59 -0.96 -5.67
C LEU A 45 5.81 -1.03 -6.57
N THR A 46 5.87 -1.96 -7.52
CA THR A 46 7.02 -2.13 -8.42
C THR A 46 7.31 -0.88 -9.25
N PRO A 47 6.34 -0.30 -9.99
CA PRO A 47 6.58 0.93 -10.74
C PRO A 47 6.90 2.10 -9.81
N LEU A 48 6.25 2.18 -8.63
CA LEU A 48 6.50 3.25 -7.67
C LEU A 48 7.91 3.20 -7.08
N ARG A 49 8.39 2.00 -6.72
CA ARG A 49 9.77 1.78 -6.24
C ARG A 49 10.82 2.14 -7.28
N ALA A 50 10.50 1.97 -8.57
CA ALA A 50 11.41 2.36 -9.65
C ALA A 50 11.55 3.89 -9.77
N ALA A 51 10.51 4.64 -9.38
CA ALA A 51 10.51 6.11 -9.37
C ALA A 51 11.14 6.71 -8.10
N LEU A 52 11.27 5.92 -7.02
CA LEU A 52 11.78 6.36 -5.73
C LEU A 52 13.26 6.00 -5.53
N PRO A 53 14.03 6.83 -4.81
CA PRO A 53 15.39 6.47 -4.42
C PRO A 53 15.36 5.25 -3.49
N ARG A 54 16.40 4.41 -3.59
CA ARG A 54 16.55 3.26 -2.68
C ARG A 54 16.74 3.76 -1.25
N SER A 55 15.89 3.28 -0.36
CA SER A 55 15.90 3.57 1.07
C SER A 55 16.10 2.27 1.85
N GLN A 56 16.56 2.39 3.10
CA GLN A 56 16.64 1.28 4.04
C GLN A 56 15.26 0.66 4.32
N PHE A 57 14.22 1.49 4.28
CA PHE A 57 12.83 1.08 4.45
C PHE A 57 12.02 1.38 3.19
N ASP A 58 11.11 0.47 2.85
CA ASP A 58 10.22 0.64 1.71
C ASP A 58 9.02 1.52 2.11
N TYR A 59 9.11 2.82 1.83
CA TYR A 59 8.02 3.77 2.06
C TYR A 59 6.95 3.77 0.96
N SER A 60 7.15 2.98 -0.10
CA SER A 60 6.24 2.91 -1.24
C SER A 60 4.79 2.57 -0.83
N PRO A 61 4.51 1.64 0.10
CA PRO A 61 3.15 1.36 0.53
C PRO A 61 2.46 2.56 1.18
N LEU A 62 3.18 3.38 1.96
CA LEU A 62 2.61 4.61 2.53
C LEU A 62 2.26 5.62 1.44
N ILE A 63 3.13 5.76 0.43
CA ILE A 63 2.88 6.68 -0.68
C ILE A 63 1.62 6.25 -1.45
N VAL A 64 1.41 4.95 -1.66
CA VAL A 64 0.17 4.44 -2.27
C VAL A 64 -1.07 4.82 -1.44
N VAL A 65 -1.00 4.65 -0.12
CA VAL A 65 -2.10 5.05 0.78
C VAL A 65 -2.39 6.55 0.67
N LEU A 66 -1.35 7.39 0.64
CA LEU A 66 -1.52 8.84 0.47
C LEU A 66 -2.17 9.19 -0.88
N VAL A 67 -1.74 8.54 -1.96
CA VAL A 67 -2.31 8.75 -3.30
C VAL A 67 -3.79 8.36 -3.33
N PHE A 68 -4.18 7.23 -2.74
CA PHE A 68 -5.58 6.83 -2.67
C PHE A 68 -6.42 7.78 -1.81
N ASN A 69 -5.88 8.28 -0.70
CA ASN A 69 -6.55 9.31 0.11
C ASN A 69 -6.80 10.60 -0.66
N ILE A 70 -5.79 11.10 -1.38
CA ILE A 70 -5.92 12.29 -2.22
C ILE A 70 -6.94 12.03 -3.34
N LEU A 71 -6.88 10.87 -3.99
CA LEU A 71 -7.82 10.50 -5.04
C LEU A 71 -9.26 10.49 -4.54
N ARG A 72 -9.53 9.90 -3.38
CA ARG A 72 -10.86 9.92 -2.75
C ARG A 72 -11.33 11.34 -2.47
N TRP A 73 -10.45 12.17 -1.89
CA TRP A 73 -10.76 13.56 -1.61
C TRP A 73 -11.11 14.35 -2.88
N VAL A 74 -10.32 14.19 -3.94
CA VAL A 74 -10.55 14.83 -5.24
C VAL A 74 -11.86 14.35 -5.89
N LEU A 75 -12.16 13.06 -5.78
CA LEU A 75 -13.37 12.45 -6.35
C LEU A 75 -14.62 12.66 -5.47
N GLY A 76 -14.47 13.13 -4.24
CA GLY A 76 -15.56 13.31 -3.29
C GLY A 76 -16.23 12.01 -2.83
N ILE A 77 -15.45 10.92 -2.67
CA ILE A 77 -15.91 9.57 -2.30
C ILE A 77 -15.32 9.05 -0.98
#